data_AF-A0A7G9YBR6-F1
#
_entry.id   AF-A0A7G9YBR6-F1
#
_cell.length_a   1.000
_cell.length_b   1.000
_cell.length_c   1.000
_cell.angle_alpha   90.00
_cell.angle_beta   90.00
_cell.angle_gamma   90.00
#
_symmetry.space_group_name_H-M   'P 1'
#
loop_
_entity.id
_entity.type
_entity.pdbx_description
1 polymer ?
#
loop_
_entity_poly.entity_id
_entity_poly.type
_entity_poly.pdbx_seq_one_letter_code
_entity_poly.pdbx_strand_id
1 'polypeptide(L)'
;MRYPGKEGIENYVSLLKRLLNVTDPSSFLETVAEARDELVGMHQKVEPVMSFFGSVQVEIFRRLSMEVGDFRRNIQFLSEDARSDVVRIEEIFSLDEPYSQIKDLTQLESRIKASLEESLLNLKQELHEKLISAMEDIERELASYDGLSDEFKRLVMKPFDDIKRDIATSDDCVFVKLQSTRINDLCGSAYEKIKRQVRIIKEIDATPVVIQGTALFRTKKNIETEDDLDEYLENLRAAMRTILNEKNKIKVL
;
A
#
# COMPACT_ATOMS: atom_id res chain seq x y z
N MET A 1 21.20 18.79 -8.34
CA MET A 1 21.84 17.97 -9.38
C MET A 1 23.14 18.65 -9.79
N ARG A 2 24.26 17.95 -9.71
CA ARG A 2 25.59 18.45 -10.11
C ARG A 2 26.00 17.67 -11.37
N TYR A 3 26.27 18.36 -12.46
CA TYR A 3 26.80 17.72 -13.67
C TYR A 3 28.33 17.59 -13.58
N PRO A 4 28.90 16.49 -14.09
CA PRO A 4 30.35 16.30 -14.16
C PRO A 4 31.00 17.30 -15.15
N GLY A 5 32.29 17.59 -14.98
CA GLY A 5 33.06 18.39 -15.93
C GLY A 5 32.86 19.92 -15.93
N LYS A 6 32.06 20.48 -15.01
CA LYS A 6 31.78 21.93 -14.94
C LYS A 6 33.06 22.79 -14.90
N GLU A 7 33.97 22.47 -13.97
CA GLU A 7 35.20 23.24 -13.78
C GLU A 7 36.10 23.19 -15.03
N GLY A 8 36.22 22.02 -15.67
CA GLY A 8 36.95 21.86 -16.92
C GLY A 8 36.41 22.76 -18.03
N ILE A 9 35.09 22.82 -18.18
CA ILE A 9 34.42 23.71 -19.15
C ILE A 9 34.63 25.18 -18.80
N GLU A 10 34.50 25.57 -17.54
CA GLU A 10 34.71 26.96 -17.10
C GLU A 10 36.14 27.44 -17.39
N ASN A 11 37.13 26.59 -17.10
CA ASN A 11 38.53 26.87 -17.41
C ASN A 11 38.79 26.97 -18.92
N TYR A 12 38.20 26.06 -19.71
CA TYR A 12 38.34 26.10 -21.16
C TYR A 12 37.69 27.36 -21.78
N VAL A 13 36.51 27.75 -21.29
CA VAL A 13 35.85 29.00 -21.70
C VAL A 13 36.69 30.22 -21.33
N SER A 14 37.33 30.21 -20.16
CA SER A 14 38.25 31.29 -19.74
C SER A 14 39.45 31.41 -20.67
N LEU A 15 40.07 30.29 -21.03
CA LEU A 15 41.17 30.24 -22.00
C LEU A 15 40.75 30.82 -23.36
N LEU A 16 39.61 30.37 -23.90
CA LEU A 16 39.10 30.87 -25.17
C LEU A 16 38.80 32.37 -25.12
N LYS A 17 38.20 32.88 -24.04
CA LYS A 17 37.95 34.32 -23.87
C LYS A 17 39.24 35.12 -23.79
N ARG A 18 40.26 34.62 -23.08
CA ARG A 18 41.58 35.27 -22.99
C ARG A 18 42.19 35.46 -24.39
N LEU A 19 42.13 34.42 -25.22
CA LEU A 19 42.64 34.47 -26.59
C LEU A 19 41.80 35.40 -27.48
N LEU A 20 40.48 35.33 -27.39
CA LEU A 20 39.57 36.16 -28.20
C LEU A 20 39.59 37.65 -27.84
N ASN A 21 40.10 38.01 -26.65
CA ASN A 21 40.26 39.41 -26.24
C ASN A 21 41.46 40.11 -26.90
N VAL A 22 42.34 39.38 -27.59
CA VAL A 22 43.45 39.99 -28.35
C VAL A 22 42.90 40.52 -29.67
N THR A 23 42.84 41.85 -29.81
CA THR A 23 42.21 42.51 -30.96
C THR A 23 43.14 42.72 -32.15
N ASP A 24 44.45 42.78 -31.92
CA ASP A 24 45.42 42.88 -33.01
C ASP A 24 45.63 41.52 -33.68
N PRO A 25 45.50 41.41 -35.02
CA PRO A 25 45.60 40.12 -35.71
C PRO A 25 46.95 39.42 -35.56
N SER A 26 48.07 40.15 -35.57
CA SER A 26 49.41 39.55 -35.45
C SER A 26 49.64 39.05 -34.04
N SER A 27 49.33 39.87 -33.03
CA SER A 27 49.41 39.47 -31.62
C SER A 27 48.47 38.30 -31.30
N PHE A 28 47.30 38.23 -31.93
CA PHE A 28 46.38 37.10 -31.76
C PHE A 28 47.02 35.79 -32.24
N LEU A 29 47.61 35.78 -33.44
CA LEU A 29 48.27 34.58 -33.99
C LEU A 29 49.46 34.13 -33.15
N GLU A 30 50.29 35.07 -32.67
CA GLU A 30 51.39 34.77 -31.75
C GLU A 30 50.87 34.17 -30.43
N THR A 31 49.88 34.80 -29.81
CA THR A 31 49.29 34.32 -28.54
C THR A 31 48.68 32.93 -28.70
N VAL A 32 48.00 32.65 -29.82
CA VAL A 32 47.45 31.32 -30.12
C VAL A 32 48.56 30.30 -30.35
N ALA A 33 49.63 30.67 -31.05
CA ALA A 33 50.78 29.79 -31.28
C ALA A 33 51.48 29.42 -29.95
N GLU A 34 51.65 30.39 -29.05
CA GLU A 34 52.20 30.18 -27.71
C GLU A 34 51.29 29.31 -26.83
N ALA A 35 49.97 29.51 -26.91
CA ALA A 35 48.99 28.75 -26.14
C ALA A 35 48.58 27.42 -26.79
N ARG A 36 49.21 27.01 -27.90
CA ARG A 36 48.81 25.83 -28.69
C ARG A 36 48.65 24.57 -27.84
N ASP A 37 49.67 24.24 -27.05
CA ASP A 37 49.69 22.99 -26.30
C ASP A 37 48.70 23.03 -25.12
N GLU A 38 48.50 24.20 -24.51
CA GLU A 38 47.46 24.45 -23.51
C GLU A 38 46.06 24.27 -24.13
N LEU A 39 45.82 24.85 -25.31
CA LEU A 39 44.57 24.72 -26.06
C LEU A 39 44.25 23.26 -26.38
N VAL A 40 45.21 22.52 -26.93
CA VAL A 40 45.03 21.11 -27.28
C VAL A 40 44.77 20.28 -26.02
N GLY A 41 45.56 20.48 -24.97
CA GLY A 41 45.41 19.74 -23.72
C GLY A 41 44.07 20.03 -23.02
N MET A 42 43.62 21.29 -22.98
CA MET A 42 42.32 21.64 -22.42
C MET A 42 41.17 21.10 -23.28
N HIS A 43 41.28 21.19 -24.61
CA HIS A 43 40.27 20.64 -25.52
C HIS A 43 40.08 19.14 -25.32
N GLN A 44 41.17 18.37 -25.23
CA GLN A 44 41.12 16.93 -24.96
C GLN A 44 40.45 16.61 -23.61
N LYS A 45 40.67 17.43 -22.58
CA LYS A 45 40.03 17.25 -21.27
C LYS A 45 38.53 17.53 -21.29
N VAL A 46 38.07 18.49 -22.09
CA VAL A 46 36.64 18.85 -22.16
C VAL A 46 35.86 18.09 -23.21
N GLU A 47 36.54 17.42 -24.15
CA GLU A 47 35.91 16.64 -25.23
C GLU A 47 34.89 15.61 -24.69
N PRO A 48 35.18 14.82 -23.63
CA PRO A 48 34.21 13.90 -23.06
C PRO A 48 32.96 14.62 -22.51
N VAL A 49 33.15 15.81 -21.94
CA VAL A 49 32.06 16.64 -21.40
C VAL A 49 31.16 17.13 -22.53
N MET A 50 31.76 17.60 -23.62
CA MET A 50 31.01 18.05 -24.80
C MET A 50 30.24 16.89 -25.45
N SER A 51 30.88 15.74 -25.61
CA SER A 51 30.27 14.51 -26.14
C SER A 51 29.11 14.01 -25.27
N PHE A 52 29.24 14.12 -23.95
CA PHE A 52 28.16 13.79 -23.00
C PHE A 52 26.92 14.68 -23.21
N PHE A 53 27.09 16.01 -23.24
CA PHE A 53 25.97 16.93 -23.44
C PHE A 53 25.41 16.91 -24.88
N GLY A 54 26.20 16.45 -25.85
CA GLY A 54 25.79 16.26 -27.24
C GLY A 54 25.13 14.91 -27.54
N SER A 55 24.93 14.04 -26.54
CA SER A 55 24.40 12.69 -26.73
C SER A 55 23.22 12.37 -25.80
N VAL A 56 22.58 11.23 -26.00
CA VAL A 56 21.49 10.73 -25.14
C VAL A 56 21.94 10.44 -23.70
N GLN A 57 23.26 10.38 -23.45
CA GLN A 57 23.80 10.13 -22.12
C GLN A 57 23.32 11.16 -21.09
N VAL A 58 23.17 12.43 -21.47
CA VAL A 58 22.67 13.48 -20.57
C VAL A 58 21.25 13.22 -20.08
N GLU A 59 20.40 12.66 -20.95
CA GLU A 59 19.01 12.33 -20.62
C GLU A 59 18.94 11.14 -19.66
N ILE A 60 19.72 10.09 -19.93
CA ILE A 60 19.85 8.91 -19.06
C ILE A 60 20.34 9.32 -17.68
N PHE A 61 21.44 10.09 -17.62
CA PHE A 61 22.03 10.55 -16.37
C PHE A 61 21.04 11.40 -15.58
N ARG A 62 20.38 12.37 -16.24
CA ARG A 62 19.38 13.24 -15.59
C ARG A 62 18.22 12.43 -15.03
N ARG A 63 17.58 11.59 -15.85
CA ARG A 63 16.45 10.75 -15.43
C ARG A 63 16.83 9.89 -14.23
N LEU A 64 17.90 9.12 -14.36
CA LEU A 64 18.28 8.16 -13.34
C LEU A 64 18.77 8.83 -12.04
N SER A 65 19.36 10.02 -12.12
CA SER A 65 19.70 10.80 -10.92
C SER A 65 18.48 11.28 -10.13
N MET A 66 17.29 11.35 -10.76
CA MET A 66 16.03 11.61 -10.07
C MET A 66 15.42 10.31 -9.49
N GLU A 67 15.57 9.19 -10.19
CA GLU A 67 15.00 7.89 -9.79
C GLU A 67 15.81 7.15 -8.72
N VAL A 68 17.12 7.38 -8.61
CA VAL A 68 18.00 6.63 -7.68
C VAL A 68 17.56 6.74 -6.21
N GLY A 69 16.97 7.87 -5.83
CA GLY A 69 16.39 8.05 -4.50
C GLY A 69 15.25 7.07 -4.22
N ASP A 70 14.45 6.76 -5.23
CA ASP A 70 13.32 5.84 -5.12
C ASP A 70 13.79 4.38 -5.03
N PHE A 71 14.85 4.02 -5.77
CA PHE A 71 15.51 2.72 -5.60
C PHE A 71 16.10 2.56 -4.20
N ARG A 72 16.74 3.62 -3.67
CA ARG A 72 17.28 3.62 -2.32
C ARG A 72 16.20 3.44 -1.25
N ARG A 73 15.04 4.08 -1.39
CA ARG A 73 13.90 3.89 -0.48
C ARG A 73 13.39 2.45 -0.50
N ASN A 74 13.45 1.79 -1.65
CA ASN A 74 12.98 0.42 -1.83
C ASN A 74 14.07 -0.65 -1.66
N ILE A 75 15.26 -0.28 -1.20
CA ILE A 75 16.43 -1.18 -1.17
C ILE A 75 16.20 -2.47 -0.38
N GLN A 76 15.36 -2.43 0.65
CA GLN A 76 15.02 -3.61 1.46
C GLN A 76 14.24 -4.69 0.70
N PHE A 77 13.58 -4.32 -0.40
CA PHE A 77 12.81 -5.24 -1.26
C PHE A 77 13.63 -5.77 -2.43
N LEU A 78 14.84 -5.26 -2.65
CA LEU A 78 15.71 -5.71 -3.73
C LEU A 78 16.43 -7.02 -3.38
N SER A 79 16.72 -7.82 -4.41
CA SER A 79 17.69 -8.92 -4.35
C SER A 79 19.09 -8.39 -4.03
N GLU A 80 19.99 -9.27 -3.60
CA GLU A 80 21.38 -8.88 -3.28
C GLU A 80 22.11 -8.27 -4.49
N ASP A 81 21.93 -8.86 -5.67
CA ASP A 81 22.49 -8.35 -6.93
C ASP A 81 21.93 -6.96 -7.27
N ALA A 82 20.61 -6.77 -7.15
CA ALA A 82 19.99 -5.48 -7.44
C ALA A 82 20.35 -4.39 -6.41
N ARG A 83 20.60 -4.76 -5.15
CA ARG A 83 21.16 -3.81 -4.15
C ARG A 83 22.56 -3.37 -4.55
N SER A 84 23.38 -4.29 -5.04
CA SER A 84 24.71 -3.99 -5.56
C SER A 84 24.64 -3.08 -6.79
N ASP A 85 23.64 -3.28 -7.65
CA ASP A 85 23.38 -2.40 -8.80
C ASP A 85 23.02 -0.96 -8.36
N VAL A 86 22.24 -0.79 -7.28
CA VAL A 86 21.93 0.55 -6.73
C VAL A 86 23.21 1.24 -6.25
N VAL A 87 24.05 0.52 -5.50
CA VAL A 87 25.35 1.05 -5.04
C VAL A 87 26.21 1.44 -6.23
N ARG A 88 26.23 0.62 -7.29
CA ARG A 88 26.99 0.91 -8.50
C ARG A 88 26.51 2.18 -9.21
N ILE A 89 25.20 2.43 -9.26
CA ILE A 89 24.65 3.68 -9.80
C ILE A 89 25.13 4.88 -8.95
N GLU A 90 25.06 4.78 -7.63
CA GLU A 90 25.52 5.84 -6.71
C GLU A 90 27.02 6.13 -6.89
N GLU A 91 27.85 5.09 -7.05
CA GLU A 91 29.27 5.22 -7.37
C GLU A 91 29.50 5.96 -8.68
N ILE A 92 28.80 5.60 -9.75
CA ILE A 92 28.92 6.27 -11.06
C ILE A 92 28.57 7.75 -10.92
N PHE A 93 27.53 8.10 -10.17
CA PHE A 93 27.17 9.51 -9.92
C PHE A 93 28.19 10.27 -9.06
N SER A 94 29.05 9.58 -8.33
CA SER A 94 30.11 10.19 -7.52
C SER A 94 31.42 10.44 -8.30
N LEU A 95 31.57 9.86 -9.49
CA LEU A 95 32.75 10.05 -10.32
C LEU A 95 32.81 11.47 -10.91
N ASP A 96 34.02 12.04 -10.96
CA ASP A 96 34.27 13.31 -11.63
C ASP A 96 34.09 13.20 -13.17
N GLU A 97 34.36 12.01 -13.72
CA GLU A 97 34.28 11.70 -15.16
C GLU A 97 33.54 10.38 -15.42
N PRO A 98 32.19 10.34 -15.28
CA PRO A 98 31.40 9.09 -15.38
C PRO A 98 31.09 8.65 -16.81
N TYR A 99 31.54 9.39 -17.83
CA TYR A 99 31.01 9.33 -19.20
C TYR A 99 31.06 7.94 -19.84
N SER A 100 32.12 7.17 -19.56
CA SER A 100 32.29 5.82 -20.11
C SER A 100 31.40 4.78 -19.45
N GLN A 101 30.93 5.04 -18.22
CA GLN A 101 30.09 4.17 -17.41
C GLN A 101 28.59 4.48 -17.57
N ILE A 102 28.22 5.60 -18.19
CA ILE A 102 26.81 5.98 -18.38
C ILE A 102 26.04 4.92 -19.20
N LYS A 103 26.70 4.24 -20.12
CA LYS A 103 26.09 3.14 -20.88
C LYS A 103 25.61 1.99 -19.99
N ASP A 104 26.27 1.76 -18.85
CA ASP A 104 25.96 0.68 -17.92
C ASP A 104 24.73 1.03 -17.06
N LEU A 105 24.46 2.32 -16.86
CA LEU A 105 23.33 2.82 -16.07
C LEU A 105 21.98 2.27 -16.53
N THR A 106 21.75 2.17 -17.85
CA THR A 106 20.50 1.62 -18.40
C THR A 106 20.33 0.14 -18.04
N GLN A 107 21.42 -0.62 -18.07
CA GLN A 107 21.37 -2.04 -17.74
C GLN A 107 21.15 -2.25 -16.23
N LEU A 108 21.83 -1.45 -15.40
CA LEU A 108 21.65 -1.43 -13.95
C LEU A 108 20.20 -1.08 -13.58
N GLU A 109 19.66 0.00 -14.16
CA GLU A 109 18.27 0.44 -13.99
C GLU A 109 17.28 -0.69 -14.30
N SER A 110 17.46 -1.38 -15.44
CA SER A 110 16.57 -2.46 -15.85
C SER A 110 16.57 -3.64 -14.88
N ARG A 111 17.73 -4.02 -14.32
CA ARG A 111 17.83 -5.11 -13.35
C ARG A 111 17.18 -4.75 -12.01
N ILE A 112 17.36 -3.52 -11.56
CA ILE A 112 16.72 -3.00 -10.35
C ILE A 112 15.20 -3.00 -10.50
N LYS A 113 14.68 -2.49 -11.63
CA LYS A 113 13.24 -2.46 -11.92
C LYS A 113 12.65 -3.87 -11.95
N ALA A 114 13.30 -4.81 -12.65
CA ALA A 114 12.87 -6.21 -12.68
C ALA A 114 12.84 -6.84 -11.28
N SER A 115 13.86 -6.60 -10.46
CA SER A 115 13.88 -7.11 -9.08
C SER A 115 12.77 -6.51 -8.21
N LEU A 116 12.43 -5.22 -8.38
CA LEU A 116 11.31 -4.60 -7.67
C LEU A 116 9.97 -5.18 -8.10
N GLU A 117 9.76 -5.36 -9.40
CA GLU A 117 8.54 -5.96 -9.95
C GLU A 117 8.33 -7.39 -9.44
N GLU A 118 9.38 -8.20 -9.43
CA GLU A 118 9.34 -9.56 -8.87
C GLU A 118 9.02 -9.55 -7.37
N SER A 119 9.70 -8.72 -6.59
CA SER A 119 9.44 -8.59 -5.16
C SER A 119 8.03 -8.10 -4.86
N LEU A 120 7.51 -7.14 -5.63
CA LEU A 120 6.14 -6.66 -5.51
C LEU A 120 5.13 -7.78 -5.78
N LEU A 121 5.36 -8.57 -6.82
CA LEU A 121 4.50 -9.71 -7.17
C LEU A 121 4.46 -10.74 -6.03
N ASN A 122 5.63 -11.12 -5.51
CA ASN A 122 5.74 -12.07 -4.40
C ASN A 122 5.05 -11.54 -3.14
N LEU A 123 5.27 -10.28 -2.78
CA LEU A 123 4.61 -9.63 -1.64
C LEU A 123 3.08 -9.62 -1.79
N LYS A 124 2.57 -9.31 -2.98
CA LYS A 124 1.14 -9.34 -3.27
C LYS A 124 0.58 -10.74 -3.11
N GLN A 125 1.28 -11.77 -3.62
CA GLN A 125 0.85 -13.16 -3.50
C GLN A 125 0.80 -13.61 -2.03
N GLU A 126 1.89 -13.42 -1.28
CA GLU A 126 1.95 -13.79 0.14
C GLU A 126 0.82 -13.15 0.96
N LEU A 127 0.56 -11.86 0.71
CA LEU A 127 -0.51 -11.15 1.40
C LEU A 127 -1.89 -11.56 0.94
N HIS A 128 -2.06 -11.89 -0.33
CA HIS A 128 -3.32 -12.40 -0.84
C HIS A 128 -3.69 -13.72 -0.16
N GLU A 129 -2.75 -14.65 -0.06
CA GLU A 129 -2.94 -15.93 0.64
C GLU A 129 -3.27 -15.72 2.11
N LYS A 130 -2.51 -14.84 2.80
CA LYS A 130 -2.78 -14.47 4.20
C LYS A 130 -4.17 -13.85 4.37
N LEU A 131 -4.56 -12.95 3.46
CA LEU A 131 -5.84 -12.27 3.50
C LEU A 131 -7.00 -13.24 3.29
N ILE A 132 -6.89 -14.15 2.31
CA ILE A 132 -7.90 -15.20 2.08
C ILE A 132 -8.06 -16.06 3.33
N SER A 133 -6.96 -16.56 3.89
CA SER A 133 -7.01 -17.38 5.11
C SER A 133 -7.67 -16.63 6.28
N ALA A 134 -7.35 -15.34 6.46
CA ALA A 134 -7.96 -14.51 7.47
C ALA A 134 -9.47 -14.32 7.24
N MET A 135 -9.89 -14.08 5.99
CA MET A 135 -11.30 -13.93 5.62
C MET A 135 -12.07 -15.24 5.88
N GLU A 136 -11.52 -16.39 5.48
CA GLU A 136 -12.14 -17.70 5.71
C GLU A 136 -12.30 -18.02 7.20
N ASP A 137 -11.32 -17.68 8.04
CA ASP A 137 -11.41 -17.87 9.49
C ASP A 137 -12.49 -16.99 10.12
N ILE A 138 -12.59 -15.72 9.70
CA ILE A 138 -13.65 -14.81 10.16
C ILE A 138 -15.02 -15.27 9.67
N GLU A 139 -15.14 -15.74 8.42
CA GLU A 139 -16.39 -16.31 7.89
C GLU A 139 -16.82 -17.55 8.69
N ARG A 140 -15.87 -18.42 9.04
CA ARG A 140 -16.13 -19.60 9.89
C ARG A 140 -16.60 -19.19 11.28
N GLU A 141 -15.97 -18.19 11.90
CA GLU A 141 -16.40 -17.65 13.19
C GLU A 141 -17.81 -17.04 13.11
N LEU A 142 -18.10 -16.25 12.08
CA LEU A 142 -19.43 -15.69 11.84
C LEU A 142 -20.49 -16.78 11.64
N ALA A 143 -20.16 -17.86 10.94
CA ALA A 143 -21.05 -18.99 10.71
C ALA A 143 -21.30 -19.86 11.96
N SER A 144 -20.43 -19.75 12.98
CA SER A 144 -20.57 -20.50 14.23
C SER A 144 -21.68 -19.97 15.15
N TYR A 145 -22.24 -18.79 14.86
CA TYR A 145 -23.31 -18.18 15.63
C TYR A 145 -24.56 -17.95 14.79
N ASP A 146 -25.68 -18.42 15.31
CA ASP A 146 -27.00 -18.09 14.79
C ASP A 146 -27.43 -16.67 15.21
N GLY A 147 -28.34 -16.06 14.44
CA GLY A 147 -28.93 -14.76 14.77
C GLY A 147 -28.12 -13.53 14.35
N LEU A 148 -26.91 -13.70 13.80
CA LEU A 148 -26.15 -12.61 13.21
C LEU A 148 -26.76 -12.17 11.86
N SER A 149 -27.18 -10.89 11.78
CA SER A 149 -27.72 -10.32 10.55
C SER A 149 -26.69 -10.26 9.41
N ASP A 150 -27.16 -10.37 8.16
CA ASP A 150 -26.29 -10.24 6.98
C ASP A 150 -25.66 -8.85 6.84
N GLU A 151 -26.34 -7.81 7.33
CA GLU A 151 -25.77 -6.46 7.39
C GLU A 151 -24.54 -6.40 8.29
N PHE A 152 -24.60 -7.02 9.47
CA PHE A 152 -23.46 -7.12 10.37
C PHE A 152 -22.32 -7.95 9.76
N LYS A 153 -22.63 -9.08 9.12
CA LYS A 153 -21.61 -9.90 8.43
C LYS A 153 -20.89 -9.09 7.35
N ARG A 154 -21.63 -8.36 6.50
CA ARG A 154 -21.06 -7.46 5.49
C ARG A 154 -20.21 -6.35 6.12
N LEU A 155 -20.65 -5.77 7.24
CA LEU A 155 -19.90 -4.74 7.95
C LEU A 155 -18.55 -5.24 8.47
N VAL A 156 -18.50 -6.49 8.94
CA VAL A 156 -17.26 -7.12 9.43
C VAL A 156 -16.31 -7.45 8.27
N MET A 157 -16.83 -7.93 7.13
CA MET A 157 -16.02 -8.35 5.98
C MET A 157 -15.51 -7.20 5.12
N LYS A 158 -16.27 -6.10 5.00
CA LYS A 158 -15.94 -4.98 4.10
C LYS A 158 -14.50 -4.44 4.22
N PRO A 159 -13.91 -4.25 5.42
CA PRO A 159 -12.53 -3.80 5.55
C PRO A 159 -11.49 -4.74 4.91
N PHE A 160 -11.76 -6.06 4.89
CA PHE A 160 -10.89 -7.03 4.24
C PHE A 160 -11.00 -6.93 2.71
N ASP A 161 -12.21 -6.73 2.17
CA ASP A 161 -12.43 -6.48 0.74
C ASP A 161 -11.74 -5.18 0.27
N ASP A 162 -11.76 -4.15 1.11
CA ASP A 162 -11.05 -2.89 0.82
C ASP A 162 -9.53 -3.12 0.76
N ILE A 163 -8.95 -3.87 1.71
CA ILE A 163 -7.53 -4.26 1.65
C ILE A 163 -7.24 -5.10 0.40
N LYS A 164 -8.11 -6.05 0.04
CA LYS A 164 -7.97 -6.88 -1.16
C LYS A 164 -7.85 -6.03 -2.42
N ARG A 165 -8.68 -4.99 -2.51
CA ARG A 165 -8.66 -4.02 -3.62
C ARG A 165 -7.38 -3.18 -3.60
N ASP A 166 -7.01 -2.66 -2.44
CA ASP A 166 -5.81 -1.81 -2.27
C ASP A 166 -4.52 -2.56 -2.67
N ILE A 167 -4.38 -3.83 -2.26
CA ILE A 167 -3.23 -4.68 -2.62
C ILE A 167 -3.18 -4.92 -4.13
N ALA A 168 -4.32 -5.16 -4.78
CA ALA A 168 -4.36 -5.46 -6.21
C ALA A 168 -3.85 -4.28 -7.05
N THR A 169 -4.23 -3.05 -6.69
CA THR A 169 -3.93 -1.85 -7.49
C THR A 169 -2.61 -1.14 -7.14
N SER A 170 -2.02 -1.42 -5.98
CA SER A 170 -0.79 -0.74 -5.53
C SER A 170 0.45 -1.17 -6.33
N ASP A 171 1.35 -0.23 -6.60
CA ASP A 171 2.70 -0.44 -7.16
C ASP A 171 3.81 -0.24 -6.10
N ASP A 172 3.46 0.17 -4.89
CA ASP A 172 4.39 0.43 -3.79
C ASP A 172 4.58 -0.80 -2.87
N CYS A 173 5.80 -1.36 -2.86
CA CYS A 173 6.20 -2.48 -1.99
C CYS A 173 6.06 -2.17 -0.48
N VAL A 174 6.36 -0.94 -0.05
CA VAL A 174 6.23 -0.50 1.34
C VAL A 174 4.77 -0.54 1.75
N PHE A 175 3.91 0.06 0.93
CA PHE A 175 2.47 0.10 1.19
C PHE A 175 1.88 -1.32 1.25
N VAL A 176 2.23 -2.17 0.28
CA VAL A 176 1.79 -3.56 0.23
C VAL A 176 2.23 -4.28 1.50
N LYS A 177 3.52 -4.22 1.87
CA LYS A 177 4.05 -4.88 3.07
C LYS A 177 3.32 -4.45 4.35
N LEU A 178 2.98 -3.15 4.48
CA LEU A 178 2.26 -2.61 5.63
C LEU A 178 0.87 -3.24 5.81
N GLN A 179 0.21 -3.68 4.73
CA GLN A 179 -1.11 -4.33 4.84
C GLN A 179 -1.05 -5.62 5.66
N SER A 180 0.11 -6.29 5.79
CA SER A 180 0.25 -7.48 6.64
C SER A 180 -0.15 -7.22 8.08
N THR A 181 0.28 -6.08 8.63
CA THR A 181 -0.04 -5.66 10.01
C THR A 181 -1.50 -5.27 10.11
N ARG A 182 -2.00 -4.51 9.13
CA ARG A 182 -3.40 -4.09 9.07
C ARG A 182 -4.37 -5.29 9.04
N ILE A 183 -4.02 -6.36 8.31
CA ILE A 183 -4.80 -7.61 8.31
C ILE A 183 -4.86 -8.20 9.73
N ASN A 184 -3.74 -8.30 10.43
CA ASN A 184 -3.71 -8.84 11.80
C ASN A 184 -4.58 -8.01 12.76
N ASP A 185 -4.48 -6.68 12.69
CA ASP A 185 -5.25 -5.77 13.52
C ASP A 185 -6.76 -5.87 13.21
N LEU A 186 -7.12 -5.99 11.93
CA LEU A 186 -8.49 -6.20 11.51
C LEU A 186 -9.05 -7.53 11.99
N CYS A 187 -8.28 -8.62 11.96
CA CYS A 187 -8.70 -9.89 12.53
C CYS A 187 -9.06 -9.74 14.01
N GLY A 188 -8.18 -9.14 14.82
CA GLY A 188 -8.44 -8.90 16.24
C GLY A 188 -9.71 -8.05 16.46
N SER A 189 -9.86 -6.98 15.69
CA SER A 189 -11.05 -6.11 15.73
C SER A 189 -12.32 -6.85 15.33
N ALA A 190 -12.27 -7.71 14.31
CA ALA A 190 -13.39 -8.51 13.83
C ALA A 190 -13.86 -9.50 14.89
N TYR A 191 -12.96 -10.29 15.48
CA TYR A 191 -13.29 -11.22 16.57
C TYR A 191 -13.96 -10.51 17.76
N GLU A 192 -13.42 -9.35 18.18
CA GLU A 192 -14.02 -8.58 19.28
C GLU A 192 -15.41 -8.01 18.93
N LYS A 193 -15.62 -7.55 17.69
CA LYS A 193 -16.95 -7.14 17.21
C LYS A 193 -17.94 -8.30 17.22
N ILE A 194 -17.55 -9.46 16.71
CA ILE A 194 -18.40 -10.66 16.67
C ILE A 194 -18.79 -11.06 18.09
N LYS A 195 -17.81 -11.22 18.98
CA LYS A 195 -18.04 -11.58 20.39
C LYS A 195 -18.97 -10.61 21.10
N ARG A 196 -18.83 -9.31 20.86
CA ARG A 196 -19.73 -8.29 21.41
C ARG A 196 -21.15 -8.46 20.89
N GLN A 197 -21.31 -8.63 19.57
CA GLN A 197 -22.63 -8.77 18.96
C GLN A 197 -23.35 -10.04 19.44
N VAL A 198 -22.62 -11.15 19.58
CA VAL A 198 -23.16 -12.41 20.13
C VAL A 198 -23.62 -12.24 21.56
N ARG A 199 -22.89 -11.49 22.40
CA ARG A 199 -23.33 -11.18 23.78
C ARG A 199 -24.64 -10.40 23.78
N ILE A 200 -24.76 -9.39 22.92
CA ILE A 200 -25.99 -8.60 22.79
C ILE A 200 -27.18 -9.48 22.39
N ILE A 201 -27.00 -10.37 21.41
CA ILE A 201 -28.05 -11.31 20.98
C ILE A 201 -28.45 -12.23 22.15
N LYS A 202 -27.48 -12.81 22.86
CA LYS A 202 -27.74 -13.67 24.03
C LYS A 202 -28.44 -12.94 25.17
N GLU A 203 -28.10 -11.68 25.43
CA GLU A 203 -28.75 -10.86 26.46
C GLU A 203 -30.21 -10.55 26.08
N ILE A 204 -30.47 -10.23 24.81
CA ILE A 204 -31.83 -10.02 24.28
C ILE A 204 -32.65 -11.30 24.41
N ASP A 205 -32.10 -12.46 24.04
CA ASP A 205 -32.78 -13.75 24.16
C ASP A 205 -32.99 -14.20 25.61
N ALA A 206 -32.12 -13.79 26.54
CA ALA A 206 -32.21 -14.15 27.95
C ALA A 206 -33.21 -13.30 28.75
N THR A 207 -33.54 -12.10 28.27
CA THR A 207 -34.50 -11.20 28.93
C THR A 207 -35.94 -11.71 28.76
N PRO A 208 -36.63 -12.10 29.86
CA PRO A 208 -37.99 -12.61 29.75
C PRO A 208 -38.97 -11.52 29.32
N VAL A 209 -39.93 -11.87 28.48
CA VAL A 209 -41.07 -11.00 28.21
C VAL A 209 -41.89 -10.90 29.49
N VAL A 210 -42.03 -9.69 30.02
CA VAL A 210 -42.81 -9.42 31.22
C VAL A 210 -44.24 -9.11 30.81
N ILE A 211 -45.17 -9.98 31.17
CA ILE A 211 -46.60 -9.75 30.96
C ILE A 211 -47.09 -8.91 32.14
N GLN A 212 -47.17 -7.60 31.94
CA GLN A 212 -47.70 -6.66 32.94
C GLN A 212 -49.15 -6.34 32.60
N GLY A 213 -50.08 -6.87 33.39
CA GLY A 213 -51.50 -6.56 33.33
C GLY A 213 -52.40 -7.75 33.01
N THR A 214 -53.69 -7.59 33.31
CA THR A 214 -54.69 -8.67 33.16
C THR A 214 -55.18 -8.85 31.73
N ALA A 215 -54.69 -8.07 30.76
CA ALA A 215 -55.23 -8.03 29.40
C ALA A 215 -55.18 -9.38 28.67
N LEU A 216 -54.09 -10.15 28.86
CA LEU A 216 -53.96 -11.50 28.29
C LEU A 216 -54.95 -12.50 28.91
N PHE A 217 -55.35 -12.25 30.16
CA PHE A 217 -56.25 -13.11 30.94
C PHE A 217 -57.72 -12.67 30.86
N ARG A 218 -58.06 -11.71 29.98
CA ARG A 218 -59.45 -11.24 29.82
C ARG A 218 -60.16 -12.07 28.77
N THR A 219 -61.31 -12.63 29.15
CA THR A 219 -62.30 -13.20 28.23
C THR A 219 -63.54 -12.29 28.15
N LYS A 220 -64.16 -12.21 26.97
CA LYS A 220 -65.44 -11.49 26.77
C LYS A 220 -66.67 -12.34 27.13
N LYS A 221 -66.49 -13.66 27.22
CA LYS A 221 -67.54 -14.64 27.51
C LYS A 221 -67.59 -14.89 29.01
N ASN A 222 -68.79 -14.90 29.59
CA ASN A 222 -68.97 -15.36 30.98
C ASN A 222 -68.73 -16.87 31.04
N ILE A 223 -68.00 -17.32 32.06
CA ILE A 223 -67.75 -18.75 32.30
C ILE A 223 -68.87 -19.24 33.20
N GLU A 224 -69.84 -19.95 32.64
CA GLU A 224 -71.03 -20.43 33.35
C GLU A 224 -71.09 -21.97 33.40
N THR A 225 -70.36 -22.65 32.52
CA THR A 225 -70.25 -24.11 32.42
C THR A 225 -68.80 -24.59 32.42
N GLU A 226 -68.59 -25.89 32.64
CA GLU A 226 -67.26 -26.52 32.58
C GLU A 226 -66.65 -26.45 31.17
N ASP A 227 -67.49 -26.61 30.14
CA ASP A 227 -67.08 -26.45 28.74
C ASP A 227 -66.57 -25.03 28.43
N ASP A 228 -67.18 -23.99 29.02
CA ASP A 228 -66.74 -22.60 28.86
C ASP A 228 -65.37 -22.34 29.51
N LEU A 229 -65.08 -23.04 30.61
CA LEU A 229 -63.80 -22.94 31.31
C LEU A 229 -62.69 -23.59 30.47
N ASP A 230 -62.95 -24.76 29.91
CA ASP A 230 -62.01 -25.48 29.07
C ASP A 230 -61.67 -24.70 27.79
N GLU A 231 -62.67 -24.10 27.15
CA GLU A 231 -62.49 -23.23 25.98
C GLU A 231 -61.58 -22.02 26.31
N TYR A 232 -61.77 -21.39 27.47
CA TYR A 232 -60.94 -20.27 27.91
C TYR A 232 -59.48 -20.70 28.16
N LEU A 233 -59.27 -21.83 28.86
CA LEU A 233 -57.95 -22.33 29.18
C LEU A 233 -57.17 -22.74 27.93
N GLU A 234 -57.81 -23.38 26.94
CA GLU A 234 -57.17 -23.73 25.68
C GLU A 234 -56.75 -22.50 24.89
N ASN A 235 -57.59 -21.45 24.84
CA ASN A 235 -57.24 -20.19 24.20
C ASN A 235 -56.07 -19.47 24.88
N LEU A 236 -56.09 -19.40 26.22
CA LEU A 236 -55.00 -18.81 27.00
C LEU A 236 -53.69 -19.61 26.80
N ARG A 237 -53.79 -20.94 26.81
CA ARG A 237 -52.66 -21.83 26.57
C ARG A 237 -52.08 -21.64 25.17
N ALA A 238 -52.91 -21.51 24.14
CA ALA A 238 -52.47 -21.22 22.79
C ALA A 238 -51.74 -19.87 22.72
N ALA A 239 -52.31 -18.82 23.31
CA ALA A 239 -51.69 -17.49 23.35
C ALA A 239 -50.34 -17.49 24.09
N MET A 240 -50.26 -18.15 25.25
CA MET A 240 -48.99 -18.27 26.00
C MET A 240 -47.96 -19.12 25.26
N ARG A 241 -48.38 -20.18 24.54
CA ARG A 241 -47.49 -20.98 23.69
C ARG A 241 -46.91 -20.16 22.54
N THR A 242 -47.70 -19.31 21.88
CA THR A 242 -47.21 -18.42 20.83
C THR A 242 -46.13 -17.48 21.37
N ILE A 243 -46.38 -16.82 22.51
CA ILE A 243 -45.41 -15.93 23.15
C ILE A 243 -44.14 -16.71 23.56
N LEU A 244 -44.30 -17.93 24.06
CA LEU A 244 -43.17 -18.78 24.48
C LEU A 244 -42.33 -19.23 23.29
N ASN A 245 -42.96 -19.58 22.16
CA ASN A 245 -42.27 -20.00 20.94
C ASN A 245 -41.51 -18.84 20.27
N GLU A 246 -41.97 -17.60 20.40
CA GLU A 246 -41.31 -16.43 19.81
C GLU A 246 -40.14 -15.90 20.63
N LYS A 247 -40.17 -16.06 21.95
CA LYS A 247 -39.27 -15.34 22.88
C LYS A 247 -38.61 -16.22 23.94
N ASN A 248 -38.82 -17.54 23.89
CA ASN A 248 -38.21 -18.58 24.74
C ASN A 248 -38.38 -18.47 26.27
N LYS A 249 -38.82 -17.32 26.82
CA LYS A 249 -38.94 -17.10 28.26
C LYS A 249 -40.02 -16.05 28.60
N ILE A 250 -40.96 -16.43 29.47
CA ILE A 250 -42.05 -15.57 29.93
C ILE A 250 -41.94 -15.36 31.44
N LYS A 251 -42.21 -14.14 31.91
CA LYS A 251 -42.44 -13.84 33.32
C LYS A 251 -43.82 -13.19 33.48
N VAL A 252 -44.72 -13.86 34.20
CA VAL A 252 -46.03 -13.31 34.60
C VAL A 252 -45.85 -12.63 35.96
N LEU A 253 -46.33 -11.38 36.11
CA LEU A 253 -46.27 -10.60 37.34
C LEU A 253 -47.67 -10.37 37.92
#